data_AF-A0A132C309-F1
#
_entry.id   AF-A0A132C309-F1
#
_cell.length_a   1.000
_cell.length_b   1.000
_cell.length_c   1.000
_cell.angle_alpha   90.00
_cell.angle_beta   90.00
_cell.angle_gamma   90.00
#
_symmetry.space_group_name_H-M   'P 1'
#
loop_
_entity.id
_entity.type
_entity.pdbx_description
1 polymer ?
#
loop_
_entity_poly.entity_id
_entity_poly.type
_entity_poly.pdbx_seq_one_letter_code
_entity_poly.pdbx_strand_id
1 'polypeptide(L)'
;MPAPKNPFKQALSDGALQVGCWLGLADPYIAEISAGAGFDWVVVDAEHAPNDLRSIVAQLQVIAARSAHAVVRPPIGEAWILKQLLDAGAQTLLVPMVESGAQARALVAAVTYPPHGIRGVGAALARASDFSGIGDYLTTARDQICLLAQVENKLGMDALDDILAVEGIDGVFIGPSDLAADMGFIGQTNAPEVQAAVLDAIKRIVASGKAAGILTLDVALQRKCRDLGATFIATDIDVTVFARNMRASARQALALLPDQNAKGSAETAHAGKYLQQLCKHWAHKAKAEFTPDSGSVVFESGERVDMIADPDKLLISASTGPRGDLERWKAVVVRHLERFAFREELCIRWDS
;
A
#
# COMPACT_ATOMS: atom_id res chain seq x y z
N MET A 1 -10.76 -34.14 19.82
CA MET A 1 -10.29 -32.78 20.13
C MET A 1 -10.75 -31.94 18.96
N PRO A 2 -11.71 -31.03 19.15
CA PRO A 2 -12.36 -30.33 18.04
C PRO A 2 -11.36 -29.52 17.22
N ALA A 3 -11.77 -29.11 16.03
CA ALA A 3 -10.99 -28.22 15.19
C ALA A 3 -10.50 -26.99 16.00
N PRO A 4 -9.28 -26.49 15.75
CA PRO A 4 -8.70 -25.40 16.53
C PRO A 4 -9.61 -24.19 16.51
N LYS A 5 -9.82 -23.56 17.67
CA LYS A 5 -10.65 -22.34 17.73
C LYS A 5 -10.03 -21.25 16.87
N ASN A 6 -10.84 -20.51 16.12
CA ASN A 6 -10.41 -19.34 15.36
C ASN A 6 -10.65 -18.06 16.20
N PRO A 7 -9.63 -17.49 16.86
CA PRO A 7 -9.84 -16.36 17.77
C PRO A 7 -10.17 -15.07 17.02
N PHE A 8 -9.68 -14.91 15.77
CA PHE A 8 -10.06 -13.80 14.91
C PHE A 8 -11.57 -13.82 14.63
N LYS A 9 -12.12 -14.99 14.27
CA LYS A 9 -13.58 -15.14 14.07
C LYS A 9 -14.37 -14.75 15.32
N GLN A 10 -13.91 -15.20 16.49
CA GLN A 10 -14.54 -14.88 17.76
C GLN A 10 -14.49 -13.37 18.03
N ALA A 11 -13.33 -12.74 17.85
CA ALA A 11 -13.17 -11.30 18.03
C ALA A 11 -14.10 -10.48 17.12
N LEU A 12 -14.28 -10.89 15.86
CA LEU A 12 -15.24 -10.26 14.95
C LEU A 12 -16.68 -10.40 15.44
N SER A 13 -17.08 -11.58 15.91
CA SER A 13 -18.42 -11.84 16.46
C SER A 13 -18.68 -11.07 17.76
N ASP A 14 -17.64 -10.81 18.55
CA ASP A 14 -17.72 -10.05 19.80
C ASP A 14 -17.73 -8.53 19.56
N GLY A 15 -17.62 -8.08 18.30
CA GLY A 15 -17.57 -6.67 17.95
C GLY A 15 -16.23 -6.00 18.29
N ALA A 16 -15.18 -6.78 18.56
CA ALA A 16 -13.86 -6.26 18.88
C ALA A 16 -13.17 -5.74 17.61
N LEU A 17 -12.61 -4.53 17.68
CA LEU A 17 -11.77 -4.00 16.59
C LEU A 17 -10.49 -4.82 16.47
N GLN A 18 -10.15 -5.19 15.24
CA GLN A 18 -8.95 -5.93 14.85
C GLN A 18 -8.17 -5.10 13.83
N VAL A 19 -6.98 -4.64 14.20
CA VAL A 19 -6.09 -3.85 13.36
C VAL A 19 -5.14 -4.78 12.62
N GLY A 20 -5.07 -4.64 11.29
CA GLY A 20 -4.31 -5.56 10.45
C GLY A 20 -3.32 -4.92 9.49
N CYS A 21 -2.47 -5.78 8.92
CA CYS A 21 -1.48 -5.43 7.91
C CYS A 21 -1.58 -6.35 6.69
N TRP A 22 -1.47 -5.77 5.50
CA TRP A 22 -1.43 -6.48 4.23
C TRP A 22 -0.02 -7.00 3.94
N LEU A 23 0.12 -8.29 3.65
CA LEU A 23 1.39 -8.93 3.32
C LEU A 23 1.50 -9.23 1.83
N GLY A 24 2.33 -8.45 1.13
CA GLY A 24 2.62 -8.56 -0.29
C GLY A 24 4.07 -8.92 -0.61
N LEU A 25 4.97 -9.04 0.38
CA LEU A 25 6.36 -9.44 0.13
C LEU A 25 6.54 -10.94 -0.16
N ALA A 26 5.49 -11.74 0.06
CA ALA A 26 5.41 -13.17 -0.30
C ALA A 26 6.56 -14.04 0.27
N ASP A 27 7.09 -13.67 1.43
CA ASP A 27 8.23 -14.35 2.07
C ASP A 27 7.96 -14.62 3.56
N PRO A 28 8.22 -15.84 4.07
CA PRO A 28 7.97 -16.19 5.46
C PRO A 28 8.80 -15.36 6.47
N TYR A 29 10.02 -14.95 6.13
CA TYR A 29 10.84 -14.16 7.05
C TYR A 29 10.20 -12.80 7.33
N ILE A 30 9.67 -12.16 6.30
CA ILE A 30 8.98 -10.87 6.45
C ILE A 30 7.60 -11.05 7.09
N ALA A 31 6.89 -12.13 6.78
CA ALA A 31 5.62 -12.44 7.43
C ALA A 31 5.81 -12.65 8.94
N GLU A 32 6.89 -13.31 9.37
CA GLU A 32 7.22 -13.50 10.78
C GLU A 32 7.50 -12.17 11.50
N ILE A 33 8.28 -11.28 10.88
CA ILE A 33 8.54 -9.92 11.39
C ILE A 33 7.23 -9.15 11.52
N SER A 34 6.37 -9.20 10.48
CA SER A 34 5.12 -8.45 10.42
C SER A 34 4.10 -8.95 11.46
N ALA A 35 3.98 -10.27 11.62
CA ALA A 35 3.12 -10.88 12.64
C ALA A 35 3.63 -10.64 14.07
N GLY A 36 4.92 -10.35 14.25
CA GLY A 36 5.51 -9.92 15.51
C GLY A 36 5.41 -8.41 15.78
N ALA A 37 4.91 -7.61 14.84
CA ALA A 37 4.89 -6.15 14.95
C ALA A 37 3.76 -5.58 15.84
N GLY A 38 2.83 -6.43 16.31
CA GLY A 38 1.72 -6.05 17.18
C GLY A 38 0.39 -5.82 16.46
N PHE A 39 0.26 -6.24 15.19
CA PHE A 39 -1.04 -6.33 14.52
C PHE A 39 -1.87 -7.49 15.08
N ASP A 40 -3.20 -7.33 15.12
CA ASP A 40 -4.12 -8.40 15.54
C ASP A 40 -4.26 -9.47 14.44
N TRP A 41 -4.13 -9.06 13.17
CA TRP A 41 -4.19 -9.95 12.02
C TRP A 41 -3.28 -9.49 10.88
N VAL A 42 -2.92 -10.44 10.03
CA VAL A 42 -2.17 -10.17 8.79
C VAL A 42 -2.81 -10.95 7.65
N VAL A 43 -2.93 -10.32 6.47
CA VAL A 43 -3.43 -11.01 5.27
C VAL A 43 -2.29 -11.40 4.35
N VAL A 44 -2.16 -12.70 4.12
CA VAL A 44 -1.30 -13.26 3.07
C VAL A 44 -2.04 -13.12 1.74
N ASP A 45 -1.56 -12.21 0.91
CA ASP A 45 -2.22 -11.87 -0.34
C ASP A 45 -1.75 -12.75 -1.48
N ALA A 46 -2.64 -13.53 -2.08
CA ALA A 46 -2.35 -14.34 -3.26
C ALA A 46 -3.06 -13.84 -4.54
N GLU A 47 -3.72 -12.69 -4.46
CA GLU A 47 -4.36 -12.05 -5.62
C GLU A 47 -3.42 -11.07 -6.31
N HIS A 48 -2.77 -10.20 -5.53
CA HIS A 48 -1.90 -9.16 -6.08
C HIS A 48 -0.43 -9.29 -5.70
N ALA A 49 -0.10 -10.25 -4.83
CA ALA A 49 1.29 -10.58 -4.51
C ALA A 49 1.68 -11.92 -5.13
N PRO A 50 2.98 -12.18 -5.36
CA PRO A 50 3.46 -13.38 -6.04
C PRO A 50 3.47 -14.60 -5.08
N ASN A 51 2.38 -14.83 -4.36
CA ASN A 51 2.21 -15.97 -3.48
C ASN A 51 1.69 -17.19 -4.24
N ASP A 52 2.33 -18.33 -4.03
CA ASP A 52 1.80 -19.64 -4.42
C ASP A 52 1.38 -20.44 -3.18
N LEU A 53 0.83 -21.64 -3.37
CA LEU A 53 0.38 -22.45 -2.24
C LEU A 53 1.52 -22.79 -1.26
N ARG A 54 2.76 -22.95 -1.73
CA ARG A 54 3.89 -23.30 -0.87
C ARG A 54 4.39 -22.09 -0.08
N SER A 55 4.45 -20.90 -0.68
CA SER A 55 4.79 -19.67 0.03
C SER A 55 3.72 -19.31 1.06
N ILE A 56 2.43 -19.55 0.76
CA ILE A 56 1.33 -19.38 1.73
C ILE A 56 1.52 -20.33 2.90
N VAL A 57 1.76 -21.63 2.66
CA VAL A 57 2.01 -22.60 3.74
C VAL A 57 3.16 -22.18 4.64
N ALA A 58 4.28 -21.74 4.06
CA ALA A 58 5.44 -21.28 4.82
C ALA A 58 5.12 -20.07 5.69
N GLN A 59 4.36 -19.09 5.17
CA GLN A 59 3.91 -17.93 5.94
C GLN A 59 2.92 -18.32 7.05
N LEU A 60 1.95 -19.20 6.77
CA LEU A 60 1.03 -19.71 7.79
C LEU A 60 1.75 -20.40 8.95
N GLN A 61 2.86 -21.10 8.68
CA GLN A 61 3.66 -21.76 9.71
C GLN A 61 4.34 -20.77 10.66
N VAL A 62 4.98 -19.73 10.13
CA VAL A 62 5.65 -18.72 10.98
C VAL A 62 4.67 -17.80 11.69
N ILE A 63 3.53 -17.45 11.05
CA ILE A 63 2.48 -16.65 11.69
C ILE A 63 1.84 -17.42 12.84
N ALA A 64 1.66 -18.74 12.73
CA ALA A 64 1.11 -19.57 13.80
C ALA A 64 1.96 -19.57 15.09
N ALA A 65 3.23 -19.16 15.03
CA ALA A 65 4.09 -18.99 16.20
C ALA A 65 4.02 -17.57 16.82
N ARG A 66 3.15 -16.70 16.30
CA ARG A 66 2.99 -15.29 16.70
C ARG A 66 1.57 -15.03 17.22
N SER A 67 1.34 -13.83 17.76
CA SER A 67 0.03 -13.43 18.28
C SER A 67 -0.97 -13.02 17.20
N ALA A 68 -0.48 -12.53 16.05
CA ALA A 68 -1.32 -12.11 14.94
C ALA A 68 -2.04 -13.31 14.29
N HIS A 69 -3.29 -13.10 13.88
CA HIS A 69 -4.08 -14.10 13.17
C HIS A 69 -3.84 -14.04 11.66
N ALA A 70 -3.68 -15.20 11.02
CA ALA A 70 -3.52 -15.27 9.57
C ALA A 70 -4.88 -15.23 8.86
N VAL A 71 -4.98 -14.34 7.86
CA VAL A 71 -6.03 -14.32 6.84
C VAL A 71 -5.38 -14.63 5.50
N VAL A 72 -6.03 -15.40 4.63
CA VAL A 72 -5.53 -15.64 3.27
C VAL A 72 -6.52 -15.07 2.25
N ARG A 73 -6.02 -14.22 1.35
CA ARG A 73 -6.79 -13.76 0.18
C ARG A 73 -6.42 -14.61 -1.04
N PRO A 74 -7.29 -15.52 -1.53
CA PRO A 74 -7.04 -16.25 -2.77
C PRO A 74 -7.08 -15.31 -3.98
N PRO A 75 -6.51 -15.73 -5.13
CA PRO A 75 -6.64 -14.98 -6.38
C PRO A 75 -8.07 -14.93 -6.94
N ILE A 76 -8.92 -15.90 -6.58
CA ILE A 76 -10.32 -15.97 -7.01
C ILE A 76 -11.12 -16.89 -6.07
N GLY A 77 -12.43 -16.65 -5.98
CA GLY A 77 -13.38 -17.44 -5.19
C GLY A 77 -13.79 -18.79 -5.79
N GLU A 78 -12.82 -19.63 -6.17
CA GLU A 78 -13.10 -20.95 -6.76
C GLU A 78 -13.00 -22.08 -5.74
N ALA A 79 -13.97 -23.01 -5.75
CA ALA A 79 -14.09 -24.05 -4.72
C ALA A 79 -12.83 -24.92 -4.59
N TRP A 80 -12.13 -25.19 -5.69
CA TRP A 80 -10.90 -25.98 -5.68
C TRP A 80 -9.71 -25.23 -5.07
N ILE A 81 -9.65 -23.89 -5.21
CA ILE A 81 -8.64 -23.03 -4.57
C ILE A 81 -8.91 -22.94 -3.08
N LEU A 82 -10.15 -22.60 -2.69
CA LEU A 82 -10.52 -22.48 -1.29
C LEU A 82 -10.25 -23.80 -0.54
N LYS A 83 -10.57 -24.94 -1.15
CA LYS A 83 -10.23 -26.26 -0.60
C LYS A 83 -8.74 -26.41 -0.32
N GLN A 84 -7.86 -26.04 -1.26
CA GLN A 84 -6.41 -26.13 -1.06
C GLN A 84 -5.92 -25.23 0.08
N LEU A 85 -6.43 -24.00 0.16
CA LEU A 85 -6.07 -23.06 1.23
C LEU A 85 -6.53 -23.55 2.60
N LEU A 86 -7.77 -24.05 2.69
CA LEU A 86 -8.28 -24.64 3.91
C LEU A 86 -7.48 -25.88 4.31
N ASP A 87 -7.06 -26.72 3.36
CA ASP A 87 -6.24 -27.92 3.64
C ASP A 87 -4.80 -27.55 4.05
N ALA A 88 -4.27 -26.43 3.54
CA ALA A 88 -3.03 -25.80 4.02
C ALA A 88 -3.14 -25.27 5.47
N GLY A 89 -4.36 -25.19 6.01
CA GLY A 89 -4.65 -24.79 7.38
C GLY A 89 -4.97 -23.31 7.55
N ALA A 90 -5.37 -22.61 6.48
CA ALA A 90 -6.00 -21.30 6.63
C ALA A 90 -7.39 -21.48 7.27
N GLN A 91 -7.67 -20.73 8.34
CA GLN A 91 -8.98 -20.73 8.99
C GLN A 91 -9.81 -19.50 8.63
N THR A 92 -9.19 -18.45 8.12
CA THR A 92 -9.86 -17.22 7.67
C THR A 92 -9.52 -16.94 6.21
N LEU A 93 -10.54 -16.76 5.40
CA LEU A 93 -10.42 -16.46 3.97
C LEU A 93 -11.08 -15.12 3.65
N LEU A 94 -10.38 -14.28 2.89
CA LEU A 94 -10.91 -13.02 2.35
C LEU A 94 -11.05 -13.18 0.84
N VAL A 95 -12.25 -13.49 0.35
CA VAL A 95 -12.47 -13.84 -1.06
C VAL A 95 -12.74 -12.57 -1.89
N PRO A 96 -11.94 -12.27 -2.94
CA PRO A 96 -12.11 -11.08 -3.76
C PRO A 96 -13.33 -11.16 -4.69
N MET A 97 -13.71 -10.01 -5.25
CA MET A 97 -14.68 -9.87 -6.34
C MET A 97 -16.01 -10.61 -6.09
N VAL A 98 -16.63 -10.40 -4.93
CA VAL A 98 -17.95 -10.96 -4.61
C VAL A 98 -19.05 -9.98 -5.06
N GLU A 99 -19.80 -10.38 -6.08
CA GLU A 99 -20.70 -9.50 -6.84
C GLU A 99 -22.17 -9.88 -6.71
N SER A 100 -22.50 -10.97 -6.00
CA SER A 100 -23.88 -11.40 -5.80
C SER A 100 -24.09 -12.29 -4.58
N GLY A 101 -25.31 -12.31 -4.05
CA GLY A 101 -25.70 -13.27 -3.02
C GLY A 101 -25.62 -14.74 -3.47
N ALA A 102 -25.78 -15.01 -4.78
CA ALA A 102 -25.61 -16.36 -5.33
C ALA A 102 -24.15 -16.83 -5.27
N GLN A 103 -23.21 -15.95 -5.63
CA GLN A 103 -21.78 -16.22 -5.49
C GLN A 103 -21.40 -16.40 -4.01
N ALA A 104 -21.88 -15.53 -3.11
CA ALA A 104 -21.66 -15.69 -1.68
C ALA A 104 -22.16 -17.04 -1.13
N ARG A 105 -23.35 -17.51 -1.55
CA ARG A 105 -23.85 -18.86 -1.20
C ARG A 105 -22.94 -19.98 -1.74
N ALA A 106 -22.42 -19.83 -2.95
CA ALA A 106 -21.48 -20.79 -3.52
C ALA A 106 -20.16 -20.87 -2.72
N LEU A 107 -19.65 -19.72 -2.23
CA LEU A 107 -18.48 -19.68 -1.35
C LEU A 107 -18.75 -20.38 -0.01
N VAL A 108 -19.91 -20.15 0.60
CA VAL A 108 -20.32 -20.85 1.84
C VAL A 108 -20.36 -22.36 1.62
N ALA A 109 -20.94 -22.82 0.50
CA ALA A 109 -20.94 -24.24 0.15
C ALA A 109 -19.51 -24.78 -0.05
N ALA A 110 -18.62 -24.02 -0.69
CA ALA A 110 -17.24 -24.42 -0.97
C ALA A 110 -16.38 -24.65 0.29
N VAL A 111 -16.67 -23.94 1.38
CA VAL A 111 -15.96 -24.09 2.65
C VAL A 111 -16.62 -25.10 3.61
N THR A 112 -17.78 -25.65 3.24
CA THR A 112 -18.60 -26.54 4.08
C THR A 112 -18.55 -27.98 3.56
N TYR A 113 -18.33 -28.96 4.45
CA TYR A 113 -18.34 -30.38 4.06
C TYR A 113 -19.76 -30.89 3.69
N PRO A 114 -19.88 -31.91 2.82
CA PRO A 114 -21.13 -32.63 2.60
C PRO A 114 -21.73 -33.20 3.90
N PRO A 115 -23.06 -33.30 4.02
CA PRO A 115 -24.07 -32.99 2.98
C PRO A 115 -24.47 -31.51 2.90
N HIS A 116 -23.90 -30.64 3.74
CA HIS A 116 -24.30 -29.24 3.86
C HIS A 116 -23.55 -28.29 2.91
N GLY A 117 -22.53 -28.80 2.22
CA GLY A 117 -21.77 -28.07 1.21
C GLY A 117 -21.03 -29.02 0.28
N ILE A 118 -19.97 -28.51 -0.36
CA ILE A 118 -19.23 -29.20 -1.43
C ILE A 118 -17.72 -29.30 -1.16
N ARG A 119 -17.23 -28.92 0.02
CA ARG A 119 -15.81 -29.10 0.38
C ARG A 119 -15.45 -30.58 0.31
N GLY A 120 -14.48 -30.94 -0.53
CA GLY A 120 -14.04 -32.32 -0.68
C GLY A 120 -13.40 -32.87 0.60
N VAL A 121 -13.74 -34.11 0.97
CA VAL A 121 -13.17 -34.78 2.15
C VAL A 121 -11.76 -35.28 1.83
N GLY A 122 -10.75 -34.63 2.41
CA GLY A 122 -9.34 -35.01 2.28
C GLY A 122 -8.50 -34.61 3.49
N ALA A 123 -9.14 -34.20 4.59
CA ALA A 123 -8.45 -33.57 5.71
C ALA A 123 -7.40 -34.47 6.37
N ALA A 124 -7.53 -35.80 6.27
CA ALA A 124 -6.66 -36.78 6.91
C ALA A 124 -5.16 -36.62 6.56
N LEU A 125 -4.85 -36.19 5.33
CA LEU A 125 -3.48 -35.94 4.86
C LEU A 125 -3.06 -34.46 4.97
N ALA A 126 -3.99 -33.59 5.38
CA ALA A 126 -3.85 -32.15 5.32
C ALA A 126 -3.38 -31.57 6.66
N ARG A 127 -2.65 -30.45 6.58
CA ARG A 127 -2.20 -29.70 7.76
C ARG A 127 -3.37 -29.25 8.63
N ALA A 128 -4.52 -28.96 8.01
CA ALA A 128 -5.72 -28.47 8.69
C ALA A 128 -6.23 -29.38 9.83
N SER A 129 -6.06 -30.70 9.70
CA SER A 129 -6.46 -31.68 10.73
C SER A 129 -5.29 -32.17 11.59
N ASP A 130 -4.15 -31.50 11.52
CA ASP A 130 -2.88 -31.99 12.05
C ASP A 130 -2.55 -33.40 11.54
N PHE A 131 -2.71 -33.63 10.23
CA PHE A 131 -2.44 -34.92 9.58
C PHE A 131 -3.19 -36.10 10.25
N SER A 132 -4.49 -35.92 10.51
CA SER A 132 -5.36 -36.81 11.29
C SER A 132 -5.13 -36.83 12.81
N GLY A 133 -4.37 -35.90 13.37
CA GLY A 133 -4.27 -35.70 14.81
C GLY A 133 -5.57 -35.20 15.46
N ILE A 134 -6.43 -34.54 14.69
CA ILE A 134 -7.71 -33.94 15.13
C ILE A 134 -8.88 -34.83 14.70
N GLY A 135 -9.29 -35.77 15.56
CA GLY A 135 -10.25 -36.83 15.22
C GLY A 135 -11.67 -36.37 14.82
N ASP A 136 -12.16 -35.26 15.36
CA ASP A 136 -13.48 -34.65 15.08
C ASP A 136 -13.39 -33.42 14.18
N TYR A 137 -12.28 -33.26 13.44
CA TYR A 137 -12.09 -32.12 12.53
C TYR A 137 -13.24 -31.98 11.51
N LEU A 138 -13.65 -33.08 10.84
CA LEU A 138 -14.66 -33.02 9.78
C LEU A 138 -16.01 -32.49 10.25
N THR A 139 -16.39 -32.74 11.51
CA THR A 139 -17.68 -32.34 12.08
C THR A 139 -17.64 -31.01 12.80
N THR A 140 -16.45 -30.45 13.08
CA THR A 140 -16.27 -29.22 13.87
C THR A 140 -15.57 -28.09 13.12
N ALA A 141 -14.91 -28.38 11.99
CA ALA A 141 -14.11 -27.40 11.26
C ALA A 141 -14.93 -26.22 10.74
N ARG A 142 -16.18 -26.44 10.30
CA ARG A 142 -17.00 -25.38 9.71
C ARG A 142 -17.22 -24.21 10.67
N ASP A 143 -17.40 -24.51 11.96
CA ASP A 143 -17.63 -23.50 12.99
C ASP A 143 -16.42 -22.57 13.16
N GLN A 144 -15.22 -23.08 12.85
CA GLN A 144 -13.96 -22.36 13.00
C GLN A 144 -13.46 -21.71 11.69
N ILE A 145 -14.17 -21.90 10.58
CA ILE A 145 -13.89 -21.18 9.33
C ILE A 145 -14.54 -19.79 9.41
N CYS A 146 -13.74 -18.76 9.20
CA CYS A 146 -14.17 -17.38 9.01
C CYS A 146 -14.13 -17.04 7.51
N LEU A 147 -15.28 -16.81 6.90
CA LEU A 147 -15.42 -16.50 5.49
C LEU A 147 -15.82 -15.03 5.32
N LEU A 148 -14.90 -14.24 4.76
CA LEU A 148 -15.08 -12.83 4.47
C LEU A 148 -15.26 -12.65 2.95
N ALA A 149 -16.27 -11.88 2.56
CA ALA A 149 -16.53 -11.52 1.17
C ALA A 149 -16.01 -10.11 0.89
N GLN A 150 -15.18 -9.93 -0.12
CA GLN A 150 -14.71 -8.62 -0.54
C GLN A 150 -15.60 -8.08 -1.67
N VAL A 151 -16.22 -6.94 -1.39
CA VAL A 151 -17.09 -6.18 -2.30
C VAL A 151 -16.35 -4.92 -2.71
N GLU A 152 -16.08 -4.80 -4.01
CA GLU A 152 -15.10 -3.82 -4.49
C GLU A 152 -15.41 -3.27 -5.89
N ASN A 153 -16.67 -3.39 -6.34
CA ASN A 153 -17.15 -2.79 -7.57
C ASN A 153 -18.65 -2.49 -7.46
N LYS A 154 -19.21 -1.78 -8.45
CA LYS A 154 -20.63 -1.38 -8.45
C LYS A 154 -21.58 -2.57 -8.40
N LEU A 155 -21.28 -3.67 -9.09
CA LEU A 155 -22.12 -4.88 -9.06
C LEU A 155 -22.25 -5.46 -7.65
N GLY A 156 -21.14 -5.61 -6.94
CA GLY A 156 -21.16 -6.07 -5.55
C GLY A 156 -21.81 -5.07 -4.59
N MET A 157 -21.66 -3.77 -4.84
CA MET A 157 -22.31 -2.73 -4.04
C MET A 157 -23.83 -2.71 -4.21
N ASP A 158 -24.31 -2.91 -5.44
CA ASP A 158 -25.74 -3.04 -5.77
C ASP A 158 -26.33 -4.32 -5.13
N ALA A 159 -25.56 -5.41 -5.13
CA ALA A 159 -25.95 -6.70 -4.55
C ALA A 159 -25.62 -6.84 -3.05
N LEU A 160 -25.17 -5.76 -2.38
CA LEU A 160 -24.63 -5.86 -1.02
C LEU A 160 -25.65 -6.44 -0.03
N ASP A 161 -26.92 -6.03 -0.08
CA ASP A 161 -27.93 -6.56 0.84
C ASP A 161 -28.20 -8.06 0.62
N ASP A 162 -28.15 -8.52 -0.63
CA ASP A 162 -28.29 -9.95 -0.95
C ASP A 162 -27.09 -10.77 -0.46
N ILE A 163 -25.88 -10.20 -0.49
CA ILE A 163 -24.67 -10.80 0.08
C ILE A 163 -24.79 -10.86 1.61
N LEU A 164 -25.24 -9.77 2.23
CA LEU A 164 -25.44 -9.67 3.67
C LEU A 164 -26.55 -10.59 4.20
N ALA A 165 -27.51 -10.99 3.37
CA ALA A 165 -28.53 -11.97 3.73
C ALA A 165 -28.02 -13.42 3.75
N VAL A 166 -26.81 -13.70 3.25
CA VAL A 166 -26.27 -15.06 3.20
C VAL A 166 -25.74 -15.51 4.56
N GLU A 167 -26.38 -16.55 5.11
CA GLU A 167 -25.89 -17.28 6.27
C GLU A 167 -24.55 -17.97 5.98
N GLY A 168 -23.61 -17.82 6.92
CA GLY A 168 -22.26 -18.37 6.80
C GLY A 168 -21.21 -17.45 6.18
N ILE A 169 -21.60 -16.23 5.77
CA ILE A 169 -20.66 -15.10 5.57
C ILE A 169 -20.48 -14.42 6.92
N ASP A 170 -19.25 -14.41 7.43
CA ASP A 170 -18.95 -13.86 8.76
C ASP A 170 -18.69 -12.34 8.70
N GLY A 171 -18.26 -11.82 7.54
CA GLY A 171 -18.03 -10.40 7.34
C GLY A 171 -17.92 -10.02 5.87
N VAL A 172 -18.06 -8.72 5.61
CA VAL A 172 -17.86 -8.11 4.29
C VAL A 172 -16.78 -7.05 4.39
N PHE A 173 -15.87 -7.09 3.43
CA PHE A 173 -14.74 -6.18 3.30
C PHE A 173 -14.94 -5.29 2.08
N ILE A 174 -14.73 -3.99 2.22
CA ILE A 174 -14.81 -3.04 1.11
C ILE A 174 -13.41 -2.74 0.60
N GLY A 175 -13.16 -2.98 -0.70
CA GLY A 175 -11.92 -2.65 -1.40
C GLY A 175 -12.01 -1.27 -2.07
N PRO A 176 -11.46 -0.18 -1.49
CA PRO A 176 -11.72 1.17 -2.00
C PRO A 176 -11.01 1.46 -3.32
N SER A 177 -9.87 0.82 -3.58
CA SER A 177 -9.08 1.04 -4.80
C SER A 177 -9.83 0.55 -6.05
N ASP A 178 -10.29 -0.69 -6.03
CA ASP A 178 -11.04 -1.29 -7.13
C ASP A 178 -12.42 -0.65 -7.28
N LEU A 179 -13.07 -0.31 -6.16
CA LEU A 179 -14.36 0.39 -6.19
C LEU A 179 -14.21 1.76 -6.84
N ALA A 180 -13.17 2.51 -6.47
CA ALA A 180 -12.87 3.79 -7.10
C ALA A 180 -12.62 3.62 -8.60
N ALA A 181 -11.82 2.63 -9.01
CA ALA A 181 -11.56 2.36 -10.42
C ALA A 181 -12.86 2.07 -11.20
N ASP A 182 -13.70 1.17 -10.69
CA ASP A 182 -14.97 0.80 -11.34
C ASP A 182 -15.95 1.99 -11.39
N MET A 183 -15.98 2.82 -10.34
CA MET A 183 -16.76 4.07 -10.30
C MET A 183 -16.25 5.18 -11.24
N GLY A 184 -15.10 5.00 -11.90
CA GLY A 184 -14.50 5.98 -12.82
C GLY A 184 -13.49 6.93 -12.17
N PHE A 185 -13.07 6.66 -10.94
CA PHE A 185 -12.13 7.43 -10.12
C PHE A 185 -10.81 6.66 -9.92
N ILE A 186 -10.23 6.12 -11.00
CA ILE A 186 -8.98 5.35 -10.93
C ILE A 186 -7.86 6.12 -10.20
N GLY A 187 -7.27 5.49 -9.18
CA GLY A 187 -6.24 6.11 -8.34
C GLY A 187 -6.72 7.23 -7.40
N GLN A 188 -8.02 7.49 -7.33
CA GLN A 188 -8.63 8.58 -6.56
C GLN A 188 -9.59 8.06 -5.49
N THR A 189 -9.09 7.22 -4.58
CA THR A 189 -9.89 6.64 -3.48
C THR A 189 -10.48 7.69 -2.52
N ASN A 190 -9.92 8.90 -2.51
CA ASN A 190 -10.40 10.03 -1.70
C ASN A 190 -11.48 10.87 -2.38
N ALA A 191 -11.92 10.51 -3.60
CA ALA A 191 -13.03 11.19 -4.25
C ALA A 191 -14.29 11.14 -3.35
N PRO A 192 -15.03 12.26 -3.18
CA PRO A 192 -16.18 12.33 -2.29
C PRO A 192 -17.23 11.23 -2.54
N GLU A 193 -17.45 10.88 -3.80
CA GLU A 193 -18.39 9.85 -4.24
C GLU A 193 -17.95 8.45 -3.77
N VAL A 194 -16.66 8.13 -3.89
CA VAL A 194 -16.09 6.86 -3.43
C VAL A 194 -16.16 6.79 -1.90
N GLN A 195 -15.78 7.87 -1.21
CA GLN A 195 -15.86 7.95 0.25
C GLN A 195 -17.31 7.77 0.76
N ALA A 196 -18.28 8.40 0.08
CA ALA A 196 -19.69 8.23 0.42
C ALA A 196 -20.16 6.78 0.24
N ALA A 197 -19.79 6.14 -0.88
CA ALA A 197 -20.13 4.75 -1.15
C ALA A 197 -19.52 3.79 -0.11
N VAL A 198 -18.23 3.96 0.21
CA VAL A 198 -17.54 3.17 1.23
C VAL A 198 -18.21 3.30 2.60
N LEU A 199 -18.47 4.54 3.05
CA LEU A 199 -19.07 4.77 4.37
C LEU A 199 -20.53 4.28 4.45
N ASP A 200 -21.28 4.35 3.35
CA ASP A 200 -22.62 3.76 3.25
C ASP A 200 -22.58 2.23 3.35
N ALA A 201 -21.68 1.59 2.61
CA ALA A 201 -21.51 0.14 2.67
C ALA A 201 -21.11 -0.32 4.07
N ILE A 202 -20.15 0.33 4.73
CA ILE A 202 -19.76 0.00 6.12
C ILE A 202 -20.98 0.06 7.06
N LYS A 203 -21.83 1.10 6.95
CA LYS A 203 -23.05 1.20 7.75
C LYS A 203 -24.01 0.04 7.51
N ARG A 204 -24.26 -0.31 6.24
CA ARG A 204 -25.15 -1.41 5.86
C ARG A 204 -24.64 -2.75 6.39
N ILE A 205 -23.34 -3.00 6.26
CA ILE A 205 -22.70 -4.22 6.77
C ILE A 205 -22.87 -4.32 8.28
N VAL A 206 -22.53 -3.26 9.03
CA VAL A 206 -22.67 -3.24 10.49
C VAL A 206 -24.14 -3.41 10.91
N ALA A 207 -25.08 -2.75 10.23
CA ALA A 207 -26.51 -2.86 10.52
C ALA A 207 -27.08 -4.27 10.30
N SER A 208 -26.44 -5.07 9.42
CA SER A 208 -26.82 -6.48 9.20
C SER A 208 -26.33 -7.43 10.29
N GLY A 209 -25.49 -6.95 11.22
CA GLY A 209 -24.84 -7.78 12.25
C GLY A 209 -23.61 -8.56 11.76
N LYS A 210 -23.16 -8.35 10.51
CA LYS A 210 -21.91 -8.92 9.98
C LYS A 210 -20.74 -7.99 10.25
N ALA A 211 -19.54 -8.56 10.34
CA ALA A 211 -18.33 -7.77 10.52
C ALA A 211 -18.06 -6.92 9.26
N ALA A 212 -17.75 -5.63 9.45
CA ALA A 212 -17.35 -4.74 8.36
C ALA A 212 -15.84 -4.50 8.38
N GLY A 213 -15.21 -4.57 7.21
CA GLY A 213 -13.77 -4.34 7.08
C GLY A 213 -13.36 -3.54 5.86
N ILE A 214 -12.12 -3.04 5.88
CA ILE A 214 -11.56 -2.16 4.85
C ILE A 214 -10.03 -2.14 4.93
N LEU A 215 -9.37 -1.89 3.79
CA LEU A 215 -7.97 -1.46 3.72
C LEU A 215 -7.92 0.03 3.38
N THR A 216 -7.30 0.83 4.24
CA THR A 216 -7.01 2.22 3.94
C THR A 216 -5.78 2.70 4.70
N LEU A 217 -4.93 3.48 4.02
CA LEU A 217 -3.79 4.16 4.64
C LEU A 217 -4.17 5.58 5.15
N ASP A 218 -5.40 6.04 4.89
CA ASP A 218 -5.90 7.31 5.40
C ASP A 218 -6.46 7.14 6.83
N VAL A 219 -5.74 7.70 7.79
CA VAL A 219 -6.09 7.70 9.22
C VAL A 219 -7.47 8.33 9.48
N ALA A 220 -7.88 9.33 8.71
CA ALA A 220 -9.20 9.94 8.87
C ALA A 220 -10.31 8.96 8.48
N LEU A 221 -10.17 8.25 7.36
CA LEU A 221 -11.10 7.21 6.95
C LEU A 221 -11.10 6.02 7.92
N GLN A 222 -9.93 5.57 8.40
CA GLN A 222 -9.84 4.51 9.41
C GLN A 222 -10.71 4.83 10.64
N ARG A 223 -10.60 6.06 11.16
CA ARG A 223 -11.40 6.52 12.31
C ARG A 223 -12.89 6.55 11.99
N LYS A 224 -13.28 7.10 10.84
CA LYS A 224 -14.69 7.14 10.42
C LYS A 224 -15.28 5.73 10.32
N CYS A 225 -14.58 4.78 9.69
CA CYS A 225 -15.05 3.39 9.59
C CYS A 225 -15.18 2.73 10.96
N ARG A 226 -14.18 2.91 11.84
CA ARG A 226 -14.26 2.44 13.23
C ARG A 226 -15.47 3.03 13.97
N ASP A 227 -15.69 4.34 13.85
CA ASP A 227 -16.78 5.03 14.54
C ASP A 227 -18.17 4.60 14.01
N LEU A 228 -18.22 4.07 12.79
CA LEU A 228 -19.40 3.42 12.20
C LEU A 228 -19.57 1.95 12.62
N GLY A 229 -18.60 1.37 13.34
CA GLY A 229 -18.64 0.00 13.85
C GLY A 229 -17.86 -1.03 13.02
N ALA A 230 -16.96 -0.61 12.11
CA ALA A 230 -16.07 -1.55 11.43
C ALA A 230 -15.14 -2.25 12.43
N THR A 231 -15.03 -3.58 12.32
CA THR A 231 -14.33 -4.44 13.28
C THR A 231 -13.04 -5.03 12.75
N PHE A 232 -12.73 -4.94 11.46
CA PHE A 232 -11.41 -5.36 10.94
C PHE A 232 -10.86 -4.40 9.89
N ILE A 233 -9.85 -3.64 10.27
CA ILE A 233 -9.29 -2.56 9.44
C ILE A 233 -7.83 -2.87 9.17
N ALA A 234 -7.46 -3.04 7.90
CA ALA A 234 -6.06 -3.07 7.51
C ALA A 234 -5.55 -1.63 7.36
N THR A 235 -4.52 -1.28 8.13
CA THR A 235 -3.99 0.10 8.21
C THR A 235 -2.68 0.28 7.45
N ASP A 236 -2.03 -0.83 7.10
CA ASP A 236 -0.69 -0.87 6.54
C ASP A 236 -0.56 -1.96 5.47
N ILE A 237 0.45 -1.79 4.61
CA ILE A 237 0.87 -2.76 3.58
C ILE A 237 2.39 -2.88 3.71
N ASP A 238 2.88 -4.08 4.02
CA ASP A 238 4.30 -4.37 4.29
C ASP A 238 5.23 -3.87 3.17
N VAL A 239 4.89 -4.10 1.90
CA VAL A 239 5.66 -3.68 0.72
C VAL A 239 5.84 -2.17 0.72
N THR A 240 4.77 -1.42 1.01
CA THR A 240 4.80 0.06 0.98
C THR A 240 5.62 0.62 2.15
N VAL A 241 5.48 0.02 3.34
CA VAL A 241 6.25 0.36 4.54
C VAL A 241 7.73 0.10 4.28
N PHE A 242 8.08 -1.08 3.78
CA PHE A 242 9.45 -1.48 3.47
C PHE A 242 10.07 -0.58 2.40
N ALA A 243 9.39 -0.38 1.26
CA ALA A 243 9.89 0.44 0.17
C ALA A 243 10.09 1.91 0.60
N ARG A 244 9.16 2.48 1.37
CA ARG A 244 9.27 3.84 1.90
C ARG A 244 10.50 3.96 2.82
N ASN A 245 10.67 3.03 3.74
CA ASN A 245 11.75 3.07 4.71
C ASN A 245 13.11 2.82 4.04
N MET A 246 13.21 1.87 3.09
CA MET A 246 14.44 1.64 2.33
C MET A 246 14.86 2.87 1.52
N ARG A 247 13.91 3.56 0.86
CA ARG A 247 14.19 4.81 0.17
C ARG A 247 14.64 5.91 1.12
N ALA A 248 14.02 6.01 2.31
CA ALA A 248 14.42 6.98 3.33
C ALA A 248 15.82 6.70 3.87
N SER A 249 16.12 5.46 4.24
CA SER A 249 17.45 5.03 4.69
C SER A 249 18.52 5.27 3.64
N ALA A 250 18.23 4.98 2.36
CA ALA A 250 19.15 5.27 1.28
C ALA A 250 19.41 6.77 1.12
N ARG A 251 18.38 7.63 1.19
CA ARG A 251 18.57 9.09 1.16
C ARG A 251 19.45 9.58 2.31
N GLN A 252 19.21 9.10 3.52
CA GLN A 252 20.00 9.45 4.70
C GLN A 252 21.46 9.00 4.56
N ALA A 253 21.69 7.77 4.11
CA ALA A 253 23.03 7.24 3.89
C ALA A 253 23.78 7.99 2.78
N LEU A 254 23.10 8.35 1.68
CA LEU A 254 23.70 9.08 0.57
C LEU A 254 24.03 10.53 0.92
N ALA A 255 23.33 11.15 1.87
CA ALA A 255 23.67 12.49 2.36
C ALA A 255 25.02 12.55 3.10
N LEU A 256 25.65 11.41 3.41
CA LEU A 256 27.01 11.36 3.95
C LEU A 256 28.09 11.60 2.89
N LEU A 257 27.76 11.44 1.61
CA LEU A 257 28.68 11.70 0.53
C LEU A 257 28.76 13.22 0.28
N PRO A 258 29.92 13.74 -0.16
CA PRO A 258 30.03 15.16 -0.48
C PRO A 258 29.18 15.51 -1.71
N ASP A 259 28.59 16.71 -1.70
CA ASP A 259 27.96 17.28 -2.89
C ASP A 259 28.98 17.40 -4.03
N GLN A 260 28.50 17.23 -5.25
CA GLN A 260 29.31 17.51 -6.43
C GLN A 260 29.22 19.01 -6.69
N ASN A 261 30.38 19.67 -6.79
CA ASN A 261 30.47 21.12 -6.92
C ASN A 261 31.33 21.50 -8.12
N ALA A 262 30.92 22.51 -8.88
CA ALA A 262 31.71 23.17 -9.90
C ALA A 262 31.62 24.68 -9.72
N LYS A 263 32.75 25.35 -9.91
CA LYS A 263 32.82 26.81 -10.00
C LYS A 263 33.05 27.21 -11.44
N GLY A 264 32.51 28.34 -11.83
CA GLY A 264 32.71 28.90 -13.15
C GLY A 264 32.52 30.40 -13.15
N SER A 265 32.89 31.03 -14.26
CA SER A 265 32.75 32.47 -14.43
C SER A 265 32.47 32.85 -15.88
N ALA A 266 31.86 34.02 -16.07
CA ALA A 266 31.68 34.65 -17.37
C ALA A 266 32.03 36.14 -17.27
N GLU A 267 32.72 36.69 -18.28
CA GLU A 267 33.00 38.12 -18.36
C GLU A 267 31.76 38.85 -18.86
N THR A 268 31.30 39.85 -18.11
CA THR A 268 30.13 40.67 -18.46
C THR A 268 30.01 41.87 -17.51
N ALA A 269 29.64 43.03 -18.05
CA ALA A 269 29.28 44.22 -17.26
C ALA A 269 27.82 44.16 -16.74
N HIS A 270 27.13 43.04 -16.95
CA HIS A 270 25.70 42.88 -16.67
C HIS A 270 25.40 41.72 -15.70
N ALA A 271 26.39 41.30 -14.92
CA ALA A 271 26.29 40.15 -14.01
C ALA A 271 25.05 40.20 -13.10
N GLY A 272 24.82 41.34 -12.43
CA GLY A 272 23.67 41.53 -11.54
C GLY A 272 22.32 41.41 -12.23
N LYS A 273 22.23 41.73 -13.52
CA LYS A 273 21.00 41.58 -14.31
C LYS A 273 20.72 40.10 -14.60
N TYR A 274 21.73 39.34 -15.04
CA TYR A 274 21.52 37.93 -15.43
C TYR A 274 21.23 37.03 -14.25
N LEU A 275 21.92 37.21 -13.12
CA LEU A 275 21.62 36.42 -11.92
C LEU A 275 20.19 36.65 -11.45
N GLN A 276 19.72 37.91 -11.43
CA GLN A 276 18.35 38.24 -11.04
C GLN A 276 17.32 37.63 -12.00
N GLN A 277 17.62 37.61 -13.31
CA GLN A 277 16.76 36.98 -14.30
C GLN A 277 16.67 35.47 -14.10
N LEU A 278 17.79 34.79 -13.81
CA LEU A 278 17.80 33.36 -13.52
C LEU A 278 17.02 33.04 -12.24
N CYS A 279 17.27 33.77 -11.14
CA CYS A 279 16.54 33.57 -9.89
C CYS A 279 15.04 33.79 -10.05
N LYS A 280 14.62 34.87 -10.72
CA LYS A 280 13.19 35.14 -11.01
C LYS A 280 12.58 34.07 -11.91
N HIS A 281 13.32 33.59 -12.91
CA HIS A 281 12.85 32.55 -13.82
C HIS A 281 12.54 31.25 -13.07
N TRP A 282 13.35 30.86 -12.08
CA TRP A 282 13.18 29.61 -11.35
C TRP A 282 12.40 29.70 -10.04
N ALA A 283 12.04 30.90 -9.57
CA ALA A 283 11.29 31.10 -8.31
C ALA A 283 9.94 30.35 -8.24
N HIS A 284 9.35 29.95 -9.37
CA HIS A 284 8.12 29.16 -9.41
C HIS A 284 8.33 27.64 -9.29
N LYS A 285 9.59 27.17 -9.38
CA LYS A 285 9.97 25.74 -9.32
C LYS A 285 10.94 25.41 -8.19
N ALA A 286 11.60 26.41 -7.64
CA ALA A 286 12.68 26.26 -6.68
C ALA A 286 12.67 27.42 -5.69
N LYS A 287 13.31 27.21 -4.54
CA LYS A 287 13.51 28.30 -3.57
C LYS A 287 14.61 29.20 -4.12
N ALA A 288 14.27 30.45 -4.43
CA ALA A 288 15.19 31.44 -4.98
C ALA A 288 15.28 32.68 -4.08
N GLU A 289 16.50 33.13 -3.79
CA GLU A 289 16.81 34.32 -3.00
C GLU A 289 17.87 35.14 -3.75
N PHE A 290 17.71 36.47 -3.85
CA PHE A 290 18.69 37.30 -4.56
C PHE A 290 18.68 38.77 -4.12
N THR A 291 19.83 39.41 -4.29
CA THR A 291 20.09 40.85 -4.24
C THR A 291 20.63 41.31 -5.61
N PRO A 292 20.97 42.60 -5.81
CA PRO A 292 21.67 43.01 -7.02
C PRO A 292 23.02 42.32 -7.23
N ASP A 293 23.68 41.92 -6.13
CA ASP A 293 25.07 41.46 -6.14
C ASP A 293 25.22 39.95 -5.91
N SER A 294 24.16 39.26 -5.50
CA SER A 294 24.19 37.83 -5.20
C SER A 294 22.86 37.15 -5.45
N GLY A 295 22.88 35.85 -5.76
CA GLY A 295 21.66 35.06 -5.92
C GLY A 295 21.89 33.58 -5.68
N SER A 296 20.87 32.91 -5.16
CA SER A 296 20.87 31.47 -4.92
C SER A 296 19.54 30.87 -5.38
N VAL A 297 19.61 29.70 -6.00
CA VAL A 297 18.44 28.89 -6.36
C VAL A 297 18.69 27.45 -5.91
N VAL A 298 17.76 26.89 -5.14
CA VAL A 298 17.85 25.52 -4.60
C VAL A 298 16.59 24.73 -4.96
N PHE A 299 16.77 23.62 -5.66
CA PHE A 299 15.71 22.67 -6.02
C PHE A 299 15.58 21.59 -4.95
N GLU A 300 14.36 21.07 -4.75
CA GLU A 300 14.12 19.95 -3.82
C GLU A 300 14.84 18.66 -4.23
N SER A 301 15.15 18.52 -5.52
CA SER A 301 15.94 17.42 -6.09
C SER A 301 17.44 17.50 -5.76
N GLY A 302 17.90 18.59 -5.14
CA GLY A 302 19.26 18.77 -4.65
C GLY A 302 20.19 19.55 -5.59
N GLU A 303 19.73 19.96 -6.78
CA GLU A 303 20.47 20.90 -7.63
C GLU A 303 20.42 22.33 -7.05
N ARG A 304 21.56 22.99 -7.07
CA ARG A 304 21.71 24.36 -6.60
C ARG A 304 22.62 25.17 -7.51
N VAL A 305 22.31 26.45 -7.67
CA VAL A 305 23.24 27.41 -8.25
C VAL A 305 23.32 28.64 -7.35
N ASP A 306 24.54 29.04 -7.02
CA ASP A 306 24.84 30.32 -6.39
C ASP A 306 25.58 31.21 -7.39
N MET A 307 25.31 32.50 -7.35
CA MET A 307 25.91 33.48 -8.24
C MET A 307 26.31 34.73 -7.46
N ILE A 308 27.43 35.32 -7.84
CA ILE A 308 27.90 36.61 -7.34
C ILE A 308 28.18 37.51 -8.54
N ALA A 309 27.68 38.74 -8.51
CA ALA A 309 27.99 39.76 -9.49
C ALA A 309 29.18 40.60 -9.02
N ASP A 310 30.25 40.54 -9.80
CA ASP A 310 31.34 41.51 -9.78
C ASP A 310 31.13 42.54 -10.90
N PRO A 311 31.83 43.70 -10.86
CA PRO A 311 31.65 44.76 -11.87
C PRO A 311 31.81 44.29 -13.33
N ASP A 312 32.73 43.37 -13.58
CA ASP A 312 33.07 42.89 -14.93
C ASP A 312 32.88 41.37 -15.11
N LYS A 313 32.38 40.66 -14.08
CA LYS A 313 32.26 39.19 -14.08
C LYS A 313 31.03 38.69 -13.34
N LEU A 314 30.45 37.60 -13.85
CA LEU A 314 29.50 36.78 -13.13
C LEU A 314 30.22 35.53 -12.62
N LEU A 315 30.30 35.36 -11.31
CA LEU A 315 30.80 34.14 -10.67
C LEU A 315 29.64 33.19 -10.43
N ILE A 316 29.84 31.90 -10.70
CA ILE A 316 28.80 30.87 -10.64
C ILE A 316 29.36 29.68 -9.84
N SER A 317 28.61 29.20 -8.86
CA SER A 317 28.84 27.92 -8.20
C SER A 317 27.65 27.02 -8.46
N ALA A 318 27.82 25.98 -9.27
CA ALA A 318 26.82 24.96 -9.51
C ALA A 318 27.10 23.77 -8.61
N SER A 319 26.10 23.30 -7.90
CA SER A 319 26.19 22.10 -7.08
C SER A 319 25.01 21.18 -7.33
N THR A 320 25.27 19.89 -7.11
CA THR A 320 24.23 18.86 -7.10
C THR A 320 24.45 17.99 -5.88
N GLY A 321 23.42 17.25 -5.49
CA GLY A 321 23.59 16.20 -4.48
C GLY A 321 24.67 15.17 -4.90
N PRO A 322 25.09 14.27 -4.00
CA PRO A 322 26.29 13.46 -4.22
C PRO A 322 26.28 12.52 -5.43
N ARG A 323 25.09 12.17 -5.93
CA ARG A 323 24.88 11.39 -7.16
C ARG A 323 24.10 12.16 -8.23
N GLY A 324 24.09 13.49 -8.12
CA GLY A 324 23.56 14.35 -9.16
C GLY A 324 24.39 14.26 -10.44
N ASP A 325 23.80 14.75 -11.52
CA ASP A 325 24.46 14.87 -12.81
C ASP A 325 24.97 16.31 -12.95
N LEU A 326 26.14 16.58 -12.37
CA LEU A 326 26.72 17.93 -12.34
C LEU A 326 26.99 18.47 -13.75
N GLU A 327 27.37 17.64 -14.71
CA GLU A 327 27.60 18.06 -16.10
C GLU A 327 26.30 18.51 -16.77
N ARG A 328 25.22 17.74 -16.61
CA ARG A 328 23.91 18.16 -17.08
C ARG A 328 23.44 19.42 -16.37
N TRP A 329 23.65 19.54 -15.07
CA TRP A 329 23.24 20.72 -14.30
C TRP A 329 23.97 21.98 -14.76
N LYS A 330 25.30 21.91 -14.92
CA LYS A 330 26.11 22.96 -15.56
C LYS A 330 25.52 23.36 -16.91
N ALA A 331 25.21 22.40 -17.77
CA ALA A 331 24.64 22.68 -19.09
C ALA A 331 23.26 23.35 -19.03
N VAL A 332 22.43 23.03 -18.02
CA VAL A 332 21.14 23.69 -17.79
C VAL A 332 21.34 25.15 -17.37
N VAL A 333 22.26 25.41 -16.42
CA VAL A 333 22.59 26.78 -15.97
C VAL A 333 23.12 27.62 -17.13
N VAL A 334 24.07 27.09 -17.90
CA VAL A 334 24.66 27.77 -19.07
C VAL A 334 23.58 28.17 -20.07
N ARG A 335 22.74 27.21 -20.49
CA ARG A 335 21.69 27.45 -21.49
C ARG A 335 20.72 28.57 -21.10
N HIS A 336 20.38 28.69 -19.81
CA HIS A 336 19.48 29.74 -19.36
C HIS A 336 20.18 31.11 -19.32
N LEU A 337 21.41 31.17 -18.82
CA LEU A 337 22.17 32.42 -18.78
C LEU A 337 22.48 32.95 -20.18
N GLU A 338 22.90 32.10 -21.12
CA GLU A 338 23.09 32.46 -22.52
C GLU A 338 21.81 32.99 -23.16
N ARG A 339 20.66 32.35 -22.87
CA ARG A 339 19.35 32.82 -23.36
C ARG A 339 19.01 34.22 -22.83
N PHE A 340 19.38 34.54 -21.60
CA PHE A 340 19.15 35.88 -21.02
C PHE A 340 20.11 36.93 -21.57
N ALA A 341 21.32 36.53 -21.92
CA ALA A 341 22.36 37.37 -22.50
C ALA A 341 22.28 37.51 -24.03
N PHE A 342 21.12 37.32 -24.67
CA PHE A 342 20.95 37.32 -26.14
C PHE A 342 21.50 38.52 -26.93
N ARG A 343 21.91 39.60 -26.25
CA ARG A 343 22.52 40.82 -26.84
C ARG A 343 24.05 40.86 -26.74
N GLU A 344 24.67 39.88 -26.10
CA GLU A 344 26.13 39.72 -26.01
C GLU A 344 26.53 38.23 -26.02
N GLU A 345 27.79 37.94 -26.28
CA GLU A 345 28.31 36.58 -26.23
C GLU A 345 28.76 36.25 -24.79
N LEU A 346 27.89 35.60 -24.03
CA LEU A 346 28.18 35.20 -22.65
C LEU A 346 28.82 33.80 -22.61
N CYS A 347 30.14 33.73 -22.55
CA CYS A 347 30.88 32.47 -22.45
C CYS A 347 31.16 32.11 -20.97
N ILE A 348 30.52 31.05 -20.47
CA ILE A 348 30.77 30.53 -19.11
C ILE A 348 31.90 29.50 -19.16
N ARG A 349 32.97 29.76 -18.42
CA ARG A 349 34.10 28.84 -18.25
C ARG A 349 34.01 28.20 -16.86
N TRP A 350 33.92 26.87 -16.82
CA TRP A 350 33.97 26.10 -15.58
C TRP A 350 35.43 25.80 -15.24
N ASP A 351 35.77 25.89 -13.95
CA ASP A 351 37.08 25.52 -13.43
C ASP A 351 37.30 24.01 -13.60
N SER A 352 38.53 23.63 -13.98
CA SER A 352 38.96 22.26 -14.26
C SER A 352 39.01 21.36 -13.03
#